data_AF-A0A0Q6TPG7-F1
#
_entry.id   AF-A0A0Q6TPG7-F1
#
_cell.length_a   1.000
_cell.length_b   1.000
_cell.length_c   1.000
_cell.angle_alpha   90.00
_cell.angle_beta   90.00
_cell.angle_gamma   90.00
#
_symmetry.space_group_name_H-M   'P 1'
#
loop_
_entity.id
_entity.type
_entity.pdbx_description
1 polymer ?
#
loop_
_entity_poly.entity_id
_entity_poly.type
_entity_poly.pdbx_seq_one_letter_code
_entity_poly.pdbx_strand_id
1 'polypeptide(L)'
;MSVAAGPVKLRSRLAQRLDGEIAAVASMPARAAVLQVQRAILWLRHGREVEAREELNRLQVRALVHPRIELAAWLHLAEGLTAYFSAFGGGARERVRRAHVMAKAANLAALPALCDAWLAQMAFVDRDIDRLVAHAAAVLAAPADNPAVCRVASALGMAWDLAGDQAAASSWYAWGRRAASADGDDAGLAALLYNQMQMRALRIRHAALAGEPGEAPAVLLGVDSIGHFDDAVGGSARADLTPLLRAQLLTVQGDYATAAALLEASLPEAAAAGLARTGGSLLADLAWCWANTGEVQRARALADQAAVEVLAEDAAHCDLDECAALHARLAQVYARLHEDGLAARHGDAAQAAWAQDAAQRRLWAERLSSAGLGTPPR
;
A
#
# COMPACT_ATOMS: atom_id res chain seq x y z
N MET A 1 18.49 33.10 0.94
CA MET A 1 19.37 32.49 1.96
C MET A 1 18.71 31.20 2.40
N SER A 2 19.24 30.06 1.96
CA SER A 2 18.70 28.74 2.31
C SER A 2 19.12 28.44 3.74
N VAL A 3 18.15 28.25 4.64
CA VAL A 3 18.40 27.75 5.98
C VAL A 3 18.83 26.30 5.80
N ALA A 4 20.10 26.00 6.10
CA ALA A 4 20.55 24.63 6.17
C ALA A 4 19.68 23.90 7.21
N ALA A 5 18.77 23.05 6.73
CA ALA A 5 17.97 22.22 7.60
C ALA A 5 18.92 21.35 8.44
N GLY A 6 18.76 21.41 9.76
CA GLY A 6 19.52 20.53 10.65
C GLY A 6 19.29 19.06 10.29
N PRO A 7 20.19 18.14 10.69
CA PRO A 7 20.06 16.74 10.34
C PRO A 7 18.71 16.20 10.82
N VAL A 8 17.94 15.63 9.88
CA VAL A 8 16.64 15.03 10.17
C VAL A 8 16.84 13.86 11.12
N LYS A 9 16.36 14.01 12.36
CA LYS A 9 16.34 12.94 13.34
C LYS A 9 14.96 12.28 13.34
N LEU A 10 14.90 11.09 12.76
CA LEU A 10 13.75 10.21 12.96
C LEU A 10 13.75 9.66 14.39
N ARG A 11 12.56 9.49 14.97
CA ARG A 11 12.40 8.85 16.29
C ARG A 11 12.45 7.32 16.22
N SER A 12 12.47 6.74 15.02
CA SER A 12 12.57 5.31 14.73
C SER A 12 13.83 4.67 15.34
N ARG A 13 13.67 3.50 15.96
CA ARG A 13 14.79 2.73 16.55
C ARG A 13 15.78 2.24 15.49
N LEU A 14 15.26 1.77 14.35
CA LEU A 14 16.09 1.38 13.22
C LEU A 14 16.92 2.55 12.67
N ALA A 15 16.35 3.75 12.62
CA ALA A 15 17.08 4.95 12.18
C ALA A 15 18.26 5.26 13.12
N GLN A 16 18.03 5.22 14.43
CA GLN A 16 19.08 5.44 15.43
C GLN A 16 20.19 4.38 15.33
N ARG A 17 19.83 3.12 15.11
CA ARG A 17 20.79 2.02 14.89
C ARG A 17 21.64 2.27 13.65
N LEU A 18 21.02 2.61 12.51
CA LEU A 18 21.72 2.90 11.27
C LEU A 18 22.66 4.10 11.40
N ASP A 19 22.24 5.19 12.07
CA ASP A 19 23.11 6.34 12.31
C ASP A 19 24.34 5.97 13.17
N GLY A 20 24.14 5.14 14.20
CA GLY A 20 25.23 4.60 15.02
C GLY A 20 26.19 3.73 14.22
N GLU A 21 25.67 2.84 13.37
CA GLU A 21 26.49 1.99 12.50
C GLU A 21 27.26 2.80 11.46
N ILE A 22 26.64 3.80 10.84
CA ILE A 22 27.30 4.72 9.89
C ILE A 22 28.46 5.45 10.57
N ALA A 23 28.26 5.95 11.80
CA ALA A 23 29.30 6.60 12.57
C ALA A 23 30.45 5.64 12.92
N ALA A 24 30.11 4.40 13.33
CA ALA A 24 31.10 3.37 13.69
C ALA A 24 32.00 2.96 12.51
N VAL A 25 31.50 3.03 11.28
CA VAL A 25 32.24 2.65 10.06
C VAL A 25 32.66 3.86 9.23
N ALA A 26 32.71 5.07 9.81
CA ALA A 26 33.06 6.30 9.10
C ALA A 26 34.43 6.24 8.39
N SER A 27 35.38 5.49 8.95
CA SER A 27 36.70 5.24 8.37
C SER A 27 36.71 4.20 7.23
N MET A 28 35.57 3.57 6.94
CA MET A 28 35.37 2.56 5.88
C MET A 28 34.38 3.08 4.84
N PRO A 29 34.83 3.92 3.88
CA PRO A 29 33.91 4.74 3.11
C PRO A 29 32.96 3.93 2.20
N ALA A 30 33.37 2.74 1.77
CA ALA A 30 32.51 1.82 1.01
C ALA A 30 31.38 1.24 1.85
N ARG A 31 31.66 0.83 3.10
CA ARG A 31 30.66 0.28 4.01
C ARG A 31 29.69 1.36 4.50
N ALA A 32 30.21 2.56 4.80
CA ALA A 32 29.39 3.71 5.14
C ALA A 32 28.40 4.05 4.02
N ALA A 33 28.82 4.01 2.75
CA ALA A 33 27.95 4.31 1.62
C ALA A 33 26.75 3.34 1.52
N VAL A 34 26.96 2.05 1.77
CA VAL A 34 25.87 1.04 1.77
C VAL A 34 24.86 1.32 2.88
N LEU A 35 25.32 1.60 4.10
CA LEU A 35 24.45 1.94 5.22
C LEU A 35 23.70 3.27 5.00
N GLN A 36 24.33 4.24 4.34
CA GLN A 36 23.68 5.48 3.94
C GLN A 36 22.55 5.25 2.93
N VAL A 37 22.71 4.31 1.98
CA VAL A 37 21.59 3.92 1.09
C VAL A 37 20.46 3.28 1.90
N GLN A 38 20.77 2.39 2.85
CA GLN A 38 19.75 1.77 3.71
C GLN A 38 19.00 2.81 4.55
N ARG A 39 19.69 3.83 5.07
CA ARG A 39 19.07 4.96 5.76
C ARG A 39 18.19 5.78 4.82
N ALA A 40 18.64 6.08 3.62
CA ALA A 40 17.83 6.78 2.63
C ALA A 40 16.56 5.99 2.26
N ILE A 41 16.64 4.65 2.16
CA ILE A 41 15.47 3.78 2.00
C ILE A 41 14.51 3.92 3.20
N LEU A 42 15.03 3.96 4.43
CA LEU A 42 14.21 4.19 5.61
C LEU A 42 13.54 5.58 5.61
N TRP A 43 14.26 6.61 5.17
CA TRP A 43 13.72 7.96 4.98
C TRP A 43 12.56 7.99 3.98
N LEU A 44 12.70 7.32 2.83
CA LEU A 44 11.60 7.17 1.87
C LEU A 44 10.35 6.58 2.54
N ARG A 45 10.52 5.53 3.35
CA ARG A 45 9.42 4.85 4.04
C ARG A 45 8.73 5.71 5.11
N HIS A 46 9.40 6.74 5.62
CA HIS A 46 8.86 7.73 6.53
C HIS A 46 8.36 9.01 5.82
N GLY A 47 8.31 9.03 4.48
CA GLY A 47 7.88 10.20 3.71
C GLY A 47 8.90 11.34 3.66
N ARG A 48 10.17 11.08 3.99
CA ARG A 48 11.29 12.04 3.87
C ARG A 48 11.91 11.98 2.48
N GLU A 49 11.09 12.26 1.48
CA GLU A 49 11.45 12.08 0.07
C GLU A 49 12.59 13.01 -0.37
N VAL A 50 12.57 14.26 0.09
CA VAL A 50 13.58 15.27 -0.26
C VAL A 50 14.94 14.85 0.27
N GLU A 51 15.02 14.48 1.55
CA GLU A 51 16.27 14.11 2.21
C GLU A 51 16.82 12.79 1.67
N ALA A 52 15.94 11.81 1.43
CA ALA A 52 16.31 10.58 0.75
C ALA A 52 16.86 10.85 -0.65
N ARG A 53 16.20 11.71 -1.43
CA ARG A 53 16.64 12.06 -2.79
C ARG A 53 18.02 12.70 -2.78
N GLU A 54 18.26 13.66 -1.90
CA GLU A 54 19.55 14.33 -1.77
C GLU A 54 20.67 13.35 -1.40
N GLU A 55 20.43 12.42 -0.47
CA GLU A 55 21.41 11.40 -0.10
C GLU A 55 21.67 10.40 -1.24
N LEU A 56 20.63 9.91 -1.90
CA LEU A 56 20.75 8.97 -3.02
C LEU A 56 21.50 9.60 -4.20
N ASN A 57 21.23 10.86 -4.54
CA ASN A 57 21.94 11.56 -5.61
C ASN A 57 23.45 11.65 -5.32
N ARG A 58 23.84 11.97 -4.08
CA ARG A 58 25.27 12.00 -3.68
C ARG A 58 25.92 10.62 -3.79
N LEU A 59 25.20 9.57 -3.39
CA LEU A 59 25.70 8.19 -3.42
C LEU A 59 25.80 7.64 -4.85
N GLN A 60 24.91 8.05 -5.75
CA GLN A 60 24.99 7.73 -7.18
C GLN A 60 26.25 8.35 -7.83
N VAL A 61 26.51 9.64 -7.60
CA VAL A 61 27.74 10.30 -8.09
C VAL A 61 28.98 9.55 -7.59
N ARG A 62 28.98 9.15 -6.32
CA ARG A 62 30.06 8.34 -5.75
C ARG A 62 30.21 6.98 -6.44
N ALA A 63 29.11 6.29 -6.72
CA ALA A 63 29.13 4.98 -7.37
C ALA A 63 29.70 5.04 -8.80
N LEU A 64 29.56 6.17 -9.50
CA LEU A 64 30.19 6.39 -10.80
C LEU A 64 31.72 6.47 -10.71
N VAL A 65 32.24 7.08 -9.63
CA VAL A 65 33.70 7.21 -9.41
C VAL A 65 34.30 5.93 -8.83
N HIS A 66 33.56 5.24 -7.96
CA HIS A 66 34.01 4.04 -7.25
C HIS A 66 32.98 2.90 -7.40
N PRO A 67 32.93 2.24 -8.56
CA PRO A 67 31.92 1.23 -8.84
C PRO A 67 32.09 0.02 -7.91
N ARG A 68 31.00 -0.33 -7.21
CA ARG A 68 30.91 -1.52 -6.35
C ARG A 68 29.55 -2.15 -6.53
N ILE A 69 29.51 -3.45 -6.83
CA ILE A 69 28.27 -4.19 -7.08
C ILE A 69 27.29 -4.13 -5.89
N GLU A 70 27.82 -4.18 -4.66
CA GLU A 70 27.00 -4.08 -3.44
C GLU A 70 26.29 -2.72 -3.33
N LEU A 71 27.02 -1.62 -3.52
CA LEU A 71 26.44 -0.28 -3.49
C LEU A 71 25.41 -0.11 -4.63
N ALA A 72 25.74 -0.59 -5.83
CA ALA A 72 24.83 -0.51 -6.97
C ALA A 72 23.55 -1.33 -6.78
N ALA A 73 23.63 -2.52 -6.16
CA ALA A 73 22.46 -3.32 -5.83
C ALA A 73 21.52 -2.59 -4.85
N TRP A 74 22.07 -1.99 -3.79
CA TRP A 74 21.30 -1.18 -2.84
C TRP A 74 20.71 0.08 -3.48
N LEU A 75 21.46 0.77 -4.35
CA LEU A 75 20.96 1.94 -5.07
C LEU A 75 19.79 1.60 -5.98
N HIS A 76 19.84 0.48 -6.70
CA HIS A 76 18.70 0.04 -7.51
C HIS A 76 17.47 -0.32 -6.68
N LEU A 77 17.65 -0.90 -5.49
CA LEU A 77 16.53 -1.10 -4.58
C LEU A 77 15.94 0.27 -4.19
N ALA A 78 16.78 1.22 -3.77
CA ALA A 78 16.33 2.56 -3.40
C ALA A 78 15.58 3.27 -4.54
N GLU A 79 16.11 3.24 -5.77
CA GLU A 79 15.44 3.80 -6.95
C GLU A 79 14.08 3.13 -7.23
N GLY A 80 14.01 1.81 -7.05
CA GLY A 80 12.76 1.06 -7.16
C GLY A 80 11.73 1.51 -6.13
N LEU A 81 12.16 1.74 -4.89
CA LEU A 81 11.27 2.20 -3.81
C LEU A 81 10.88 3.67 -3.97
N THR A 82 11.77 4.52 -4.46
CA THR A 82 11.40 5.90 -4.80
C THR A 82 10.32 5.91 -5.88
N ALA A 83 10.49 5.11 -6.95
CA ALA A 83 9.46 4.99 -7.98
C ALA A 83 8.14 4.41 -7.44
N TYR A 84 8.21 3.47 -6.49
CA TYR A 84 7.04 2.91 -5.85
C TYR A 84 6.25 3.95 -5.05
N PHE A 85 6.91 4.78 -4.23
CA PHE A 85 6.24 5.74 -3.37
C PHE A 85 5.73 7.00 -4.08
N SER A 86 6.45 7.50 -5.10
CA SER A 86 6.11 8.77 -5.75
C SER A 86 4.92 8.70 -6.73
N ALA A 87 4.61 7.53 -7.31
CA ALA A 87 3.52 7.43 -8.31
C ALA A 87 2.93 6.03 -8.50
N PHE A 88 3.23 5.04 -7.64
CA PHE A 88 2.81 3.64 -7.82
C PHE A 88 3.11 3.06 -9.24
N GLY A 89 4.09 3.61 -9.96
CA GLY A 89 4.24 3.37 -11.39
C GLY A 89 5.60 3.81 -11.95
N GLY A 90 5.91 3.35 -13.17
CA GLY A 90 7.11 3.78 -13.91
C GLY A 90 8.36 2.91 -13.73
N GLY A 91 8.19 1.60 -13.52
CA GLY A 91 9.31 0.64 -13.52
C GLY A 91 9.95 0.38 -12.15
N ALA A 92 9.22 0.62 -11.06
CA ALA A 92 9.65 0.25 -9.70
C ALA A 92 10.05 -1.25 -9.63
N ARG A 93 9.16 -2.12 -10.09
CA ARG A 93 9.36 -3.59 -10.12
C ARG A 93 10.64 -3.99 -10.86
N GLU A 94 10.89 -3.37 -12.01
CA GLU A 94 12.08 -3.65 -12.83
C GLU A 94 13.38 -3.27 -12.10
N ARG A 95 13.39 -2.12 -11.42
CA ARG A 95 14.55 -1.69 -10.61
C ARG A 95 14.79 -2.59 -9.41
N VAL A 96 13.73 -3.02 -8.71
CA VAL A 96 13.85 -4.01 -7.63
C VAL A 96 14.34 -5.37 -8.15
N ARG A 97 13.90 -5.81 -9.34
CA ARG A 97 14.43 -7.02 -9.98
C ARG A 97 15.91 -6.91 -10.31
N ARG A 98 16.38 -5.77 -10.81
CA ARG A 98 17.81 -5.53 -11.04
C ARG A 98 18.61 -5.59 -9.74
N ALA A 99 18.12 -4.95 -8.69
CA ALA A 99 18.71 -5.05 -7.36
C ALA A 99 18.82 -6.51 -6.89
N HIS A 100 17.76 -7.30 -7.08
CA HIS A 100 17.72 -8.71 -6.73
C HIS A 100 18.77 -9.54 -7.50
N VAL A 101 18.86 -9.38 -8.82
CA VAL A 101 19.85 -10.07 -9.66
C VAL A 101 21.28 -9.72 -9.22
N MET A 102 21.55 -8.43 -8.99
CA MET A 102 22.87 -7.98 -8.56
C MET A 102 23.22 -8.47 -7.16
N ALA A 103 22.24 -8.50 -6.24
CA ALA A 103 22.43 -9.01 -4.89
C ALA A 103 22.79 -10.49 -4.88
N LYS A 104 22.13 -11.30 -5.72
CA LYS A 104 22.45 -12.71 -5.93
C LYS A 104 23.84 -12.90 -6.54
N ALA A 105 24.16 -12.14 -7.59
CA ALA A 105 25.49 -12.20 -8.23
C ALA A 105 26.63 -11.81 -7.27
N ALA A 106 26.35 -10.90 -6.32
CA ALA A 106 27.29 -10.45 -5.31
C ALA A 106 27.27 -11.25 -4.00
N ASN A 107 26.45 -12.31 -3.90
CA ASN A 107 26.26 -13.10 -2.67
C ASN A 107 25.93 -12.27 -1.42
N LEU A 108 25.11 -11.23 -1.58
CA LEU A 108 24.66 -10.42 -0.45
C LEU A 108 23.59 -11.19 0.32
N ALA A 109 23.83 -11.52 1.58
CA ALA A 109 22.96 -12.43 2.34
C ALA A 109 21.53 -11.87 2.54
N ALA A 110 21.41 -10.60 2.94
CA ALA A 110 20.11 -10.03 3.35
C ALA A 110 19.32 -9.37 2.21
N LEU A 111 19.99 -8.86 1.19
CA LEU A 111 19.34 -8.05 0.14
C LEU A 111 18.38 -8.83 -0.77
N PRO A 112 18.66 -10.09 -1.20
CA PRO A 112 17.74 -10.86 -2.02
C PRO A 112 16.37 -11.06 -1.34
N ALA A 113 16.36 -11.47 -0.07
CA ALA A 113 15.12 -11.63 0.68
C ALA A 113 14.34 -10.31 0.80
N LEU A 114 15.04 -9.19 1.02
CA LEU A 114 14.40 -7.87 1.05
C LEU A 114 13.79 -7.50 -0.30
N CYS A 115 14.49 -7.76 -1.41
CA CYS A 115 13.97 -7.57 -2.76
C CYS A 115 12.74 -8.45 -3.02
N ASP A 116 12.79 -9.73 -2.66
CA ASP A 116 11.65 -10.65 -2.80
C ASP A 116 10.44 -10.17 -1.99
N ALA A 117 10.62 -9.69 -0.76
CA ALA A 117 9.50 -9.15 0.03
C ALA A 117 8.86 -7.90 -0.61
N TRP A 118 9.67 -7.01 -1.22
CA TRP A 118 9.13 -5.87 -1.97
C TRP A 118 8.43 -6.32 -3.26
N LEU A 119 8.96 -7.32 -3.95
CA LEU A 119 8.33 -7.87 -5.15
C LEU A 119 7.02 -8.61 -4.82
N ALA A 120 6.92 -9.27 -3.65
CA ALA A 120 5.68 -9.86 -3.17
C ALA A 120 4.62 -8.79 -2.89
N GLN A 121 5.01 -7.68 -2.24
CA GLN A 121 4.11 -6.55 -2.02
C GLN A 121 3.63 -5.92 -3.34
N MET A 122 4.52 -5.72 -4.31
CA MET A 122 4.13 -5.22 -5.63
C MET A 122 3.22 -6.21 -6.35
N ALA A 123 3.52 -7.51 -6.31
CA ALA A 123 2.68 -8.55 -6.88
C ALA A 123 1.27 -8.57 -6.26
N PHE A 124 1.13 -8.28 -4.97
CA PHE A 124 -0.18 -8.06 -4.35
C PHE A 124 -0.94 -6.89 -4.98
N VAL A 125 -0.30 -5.72 -5.09
CA VAL A 125 -0.88 -4.50 -5.69
C VAL A 125 -1.25 -4.69 -7.16
N ASP A 126 -0.52 -5.55 -7.87
CA ASP A 126 -0.75 -5.90 -9.26
C ASP A 126 -1.69 -7.11 -9.45
N ARG A 127 -2.28 -7.62 -8.36
CA ARG A 127 -3.16 -8.80 -8.31
C ARG A 127 -2.56 -10.08 -8.91
N ASP A 128 -1.23 -10.21 -8.89
CA ASP A 128 -0.46 -11.34 -9.42
C ASP A 128 -0.15 -12.35 -8.30
N ILE A 129 -1.11 -13.23 -8.01
CA ILE A 129 -1.00 -14.22 -6.92
C ILE A 129 0.16 -15.19 -7.12
N ASP A 130 0.43 -15.61 -8.36
CA ASP A 130 1.49 -16.58 -8.63
C ASP A 130 2.87 -15.99 -8.33
N ARG A 131 3.11 -14.73 -8.70
CA ARG A 131 4.35 -14.03 -8.32
C ARG A 131 4.41 -13.74 -6.82
N LEU A 132 3.30 -13.37 -6.19
CA LEU A 132 3.24 -13.15 -4.75
C LEU A 132 3.69 -14.42 -4.02
N VAL A 133 3.11 -15.57 -4.34
CA VAL A 133 3.46 -16.87 -3.76
C VAL A 133 4.93 -17.20 -3.97
N ALA A 134 5.43 -17.05 -5.20
CA ALA A 134 6.82 -17.36 -5.53
C ALA A 134 7.82 -16.51 -4.71
N HIS A 135 7.58 -15.20 -4.62
CA HIS A 135 8.43 -14.30 -3.85
C HIS A 135 8.28 -14.52 -2.34
N ALA A 136 7.07 -14.79 -1.85
CA ALA A 136 6.85 -15.09 -0.45
C ALA A 136 7.59 -16.35 0.00
N ALA A 137 7.51 -17.42 -0.80
CA ALA A 137 8.24 -18.65 -0.54
C ALA A 137 9.77 -18.42 -0.49
N ALA A 138 10.31 -17.57 -1.37
CA ALA A 138 11.74 -17.22 -1.36
C ALA A 138 12.16 -16.51 -0.06
N VAL A 139 11.33 -15.61 0.47
CA VAL A 139 11.60 -14.95 1.77
C VAL A 139 11.53 -15.94 2.93
N LEU A 140 10.56 -16.85 2.92
CA LEU A 140 10.38 -17.84 3.99
C LEU A 140 11.46 -18.93 3.99
N ALA A 141 12.12 -19.16 2.85
CA ALA A 141 13.28 -20.04 2.75
C ALA A 141 14.58 -19.39 3.26
N ALA A 142 14.61 -18.07 3.45
CA ALA A 142 15.73 -17.36 4.03
C ALA A 142 15.77 -17.53 5.57
N PRO A 143 16.91 -17.23 6.24
CA PRO A 143 17.01 -17.30 7.70
C PRO A 143 15.89 -16.53 8.42
N ALA A 144 15.39 -17.06 9.53
CA ALA A 144 14.20 -16.55 10.22
C ALA A 144 14.37 -15.13 10.79
N ASP A 145 15.61 -14.71 11.03
CA ASP A 145 15.99 -13.37 11.51
C ASP A 145 16.15 -12.33 10.38
N ASN A 146 15.66 -12.64 9.17
CA ASN A 146 15.76 -11.70 8.05
C ASN A 146 14.83 -10.48 8.24
N PRO A 147 15.30 -9.25 7.89
CA PRO A 147 14.50 -8.02 8.02
C PRO A 147 13.34 -7.93 7.00
N ALA A 148 13.22 -8.91 6.09
CA ALA A 148 12.17 -8.95 5.09
C ALA A 148 10.86 -9.57 5.62
N VAL A 149 10.92 -10.25 6.78
CA VAL A 149 9.79 -10.93 7.44
C VAL A 149 8.56 -10.03 7.60
N CYS A 150 8.71 -8.83 8.19
CA CYS A 150 7.56 -7.95 8.42
C CYS A 150 6.80 -7.65 7.12
N ARG A 151 7.53 -7.48 6.02
CA ARG A 151 6.96 -7.07 4.74
C ARG A 151 6.28 -8.23 4.01
N VAL A 152 6.90 -9.41 3.98
CA VAL A 152 6.23 -10.59 3.41
C VAL A 152 5.01 -10.98 4.25
N ALA A 153 5.08 -10.83 5.57
CA ALA A 153 3.96 -11.08 6.47
C ALA A 153 2.80 -10.11 6.21
N SER A 154 3.09 -8.83 5.96
CA SER A 154 2.07 -7.85 5.56
C SER A 154 1.40 -8.24 4.23
N ALA A 155 2.20 -8.60 3.22
CA ALA A 155 1.69 -9.03 1.92
C ALA A 155 0.80 -10.28 2.02
N LEU A 156 1.22 -11.30 2.78
CA LEU A 156 0.44 -12.52 3.01
C LEU A 156 -0.81 -12.26 3.87
N GLY A 157 -0.71 -11.37 4.86
CA GLY A 157 -1.85 -10.93 5.65
C GLY A 157 -2.94 -10.34 4.77
N MET A 158 -2.58 -9.39 3.88
CA MET A 158 -3.54 -8.80 2.95
C MET A 158 -4.08 -9.82 1.93
N ALA A 159 -3.23 -10.73 1.44
CA ALA A 159 -3.63 -11.78 0.52
C ALA A 159 -4.71 -12.70 1.12
N TRP A 160 -4.56 -13.06 2.40
CA TRP A 160 -5.56 -13.85 3.12
C TRP A 160 -6.82 -13.07 3.48
N ASP A 161 -6.69 -11.78 3.82
CA ASP A 161 -7.87 -10.92 4.04
C ASP A 161 -8.68 -10.77 2.74
N LEU A 162 -8.01 -10.59 1.60
CA LEU A 162 -8.67 -10.57 0.28
C LEU A 162 -9.38 -11.91 0.01
N ALA A 163 -8.68 -13.02 0.27
CA ALA A 163 -9.23 -14.37 0.12
C ALA A 163 -10.39 -14.68 1.08
N GLY A 164 -10.64 -13.84 2.09
CA GLY A 164 -11.72 -13.99 3.05
C GLY A 164 -11.38 -14.81 4.29
N ASP A 165 -10.13 -15.25 4.48
CA ASP A 165 -9.70 -15.99 5.67
C ASP A 165 -9.04 -15.04 6.70
N GLN A 166 -9.88 -14.50 7.58
CA GLN A 166 -9.46 -13.55 8.60
C GLN A 166 -8.54 -14.17 9.66
N ALA A 167 -8.66 -15.47 9.92
CA ALA A 167 -7.85 -16.16 10.90
C ALA A 167 -6.41 -16.30 10.39
N ALA A 168 -6.25 -16.75 9.14
CA ALA A 168 -4.97 -16.80 8.46
C ALA A 168 -4.35 -15.40 8.37
N ALA A 169 -5.11 -14.39 7.91
CA ALA A 169 -4.65 -13.01 7.81
C ALA A 169 -4.12 -12.48 9.16
N SER A 170 -4.90 -12.66 10.23
CA SER A 170 -4.54 -12.23 11.58
C SER A 170 -3.25 -12.87 12.09
N SER A 171 -3.02 -14.15 11.77
CA SER A 171 -1.81 -14.86 12.15
C SER A 171 -0.55 -14.28 11.49
N TRP A 172 -0.64 -13.96 10.19
CA TRP A 172 0.44 -13.33 9.44
C TRP A 172 0.73 -11.91 9.93
N TYR A 173 -0.32 -11.08 10.14
CA TYR A 173 -0.12 -9.75 10.71
C TYR A 173 0.53 -9.80 12.10
N ALA A 174 0.12 -10.74 12.97
CA ALA A 174 0.72 -10.90 14.28
C ALA A 174 2.20 -11.30 14.21
N TRP A 175 2.57 -12.18 13.27
CA TRP A 175 3.96 -12.56 13.04
C TRP A 175 4.79 -11.39 12.53
N GLY A 176 4.29 -10.64 11.54
CA GLY A 176 4.95 -9.45 11.02
C GLY A 176 5.17 -8.36 12.08
N ARG A 177 4.17 -8.11 12.95
CA ARG A 177 4.32 -7.17 14.08
C ARG A 177 5.45 -7.57 15.01
N ARG A 178 5.57 -8.86 15.37
CA ARG A 178 6.67 -9.35 16.22
C ARG A 178 8.02 -9.11 15.58
N ALA A 179 8.16 -9.43 14.29
CA ALA A 179 9.40 -9.22 13.56
C ALA A 179 9.79 -7.73 13.45
N ALA A 180 8.85 -6.85 13.10
CA ALA A 180 9.10 -5.40 13.05
C ALA A 180 9.52 -4.84 14.41
N SER A 181 8.85 -5.31 15.48
CA SER A 181 9.14 -4.88 16.84
C SER A 181 10.52 -5.31 17.31
N ALA A 182 10.94 -6.53 16.92
CA ALA A 182 12.26 -7.08 17.21
C ALA A 182 13.37 -6.35 16.45
N ASP A 183 13.13 -6.00 15.18
CA ASP A 183 14.11 -5.27 14.37
C ASP A 183 14.16 -3.76 14.71
N GLY A 184 13.12 -3.23 15.38
CA GLY A 184 12.95 -1.80 15.60
C GLY A 184 12.53 -1.05 14.33
N ASP A 185 11.97 -1.76 13.35
CA ASP A 185 11.50 -1.21 12.08
C ASP A 185 10.11 -0.58 12.24
N ASP A 186 10.08 0.59 12.88
CA ASP A 186 8.83 1.29 13.20
C ASP A 186 8.07 1.74 11.92
N ALA A 187 8.78 2.02 10.82
CA ALA A 187 8.15 2.26 9.51
C ALA A 187 7.50 1.01 8.92
N GLY A 188 8.11 -0.16 9.13
CA GLY A 188 7.55 -1.44 8.71
C GLY A 188 6.28 -1.78 9.48
N LEU A 189 6.30 -1.53 10.79
CA LEU A 189 5.15 -1.69 11.67
C LEU A 189 4.01 -0.74 11.28
N ALA A 190 4.30 0.55 11.06
CA ALA A 190 3.33 1.53 10.59
C ALA A 190 2.62 1.07 9.30
N ALA A 191 3.41 0.71 8.28
CA ALA A 191 2.88 0.22 7.01
C ALA A 191 2.03 -1.05 7.16
N LEU A 192 2.43 -1.98 8.04
CA LEU A 192 1.65 -3.19 8.33
C LEU A 192 0.29 -2.85 8.97
N LEU A 193 0.27 -1.96 9.96
CA LEU A 193 -0.96 -1.54 10.62
C LEU A 193 -1.90 -0.82 9.66
N TYR A 194 -1.35 0.07 8.82
CA TYR A 194 -2.09 0.72 7.75
C TYR A 194 -2.71 -0.31 6.80
N ASN A 195 -1.91 -1.24 6.26
CA ASN A 195 -2.38 -2.27 5.34
C ASN A 195 -3.48 -3.16 5.95
N GLN A 196 -3.32 -3.56 7.22
CA GLN A 196 -4.36 -4.31 7.93
C GLN A 196 -5.66 -3.51 8.04
N MET A 197 -5.57 -2.22 8.31
CA MET A 197 -6.75 -1.37 8.42
C MET A 197 -7.38 -1.09 7.05
N GLN A 198 -6.57 -0.91 6.01
CA GLN A 198 -7.04 -0.80 4.65
C GLN A 198 -7.90 -2.02 4.27
N MET A 199 -7.38 -3.24 4.47
CA MET A 199 -8.11 -4.46 4.14
C MET A 199 -9.41 -4.62 4.93
N ARG A 200 -9.41 -4.27 6.22
CA ARG A 200 -10.65 -4.32 7.03
C ARG A 200 -11.67 -3.27 6.60
N ALA A 201 -11.25 -2.06 6.23
CA ALA A 201 -12.19 -1.06 5.70
C ALA A 201 -12.77 -1.45 4.35
N LEU A 202 -11.95 -2.02 3.45
CA LEU A 202 -12.40 -2.58 2.17
C LEU A 202 -13.46 -3.65 2.40
N ARG A 203 -13.26 -4.56 3.37
CA ARG A 203 -14.26 -5.57 3.74
C ARG A 203 -15.57 -4.97 4.24
N ILE A 204 -15.52 -3.93 5.07
CA ILE A 204 -16.72 -3.24 5.58
C ILE A 204 -17.48 -2.57 4.44
N ARG A 205 -16.76 -1.83 3.58
CA ARG A 205 -17.32 -1.18 2.39
C ARG A 205 -17.94 -2.21 1.44
N HIS A 206 -17.24 -3.31 1.19
CA HIS A 206 -17.73 -4.41 0.38
C HIS A 206 -19.05 -4.97 0.92
N ALA A 207 -19.10 -5.35 2.20
CA ALA A 207 -20.30 -5.90 2.81
C ALA A 207 -21.48 -4.91 2.72
N ALA A 208 -21.23 -3.62 2.97
CA ALA A 208 -22.25 -2.58 2.87
C ALA A 208 -22.78 -2.40 1.43
N LEU A 209 -21.92 -2.49 0.41
CA LEU A 209 -22.30 -2.34 -0.99
C LEU A 209 -22.96 -3.60 -1.57
N ALA A 210 -22.56 -4.78 -1.10
CA ALA A 210 -23.15 -6.06 -1.48
C ALA A 210 -24.47 -6.35 -0.74
N GLY A 211 -24.85 -5.53 0.26
CA GLY A 211 -26.04 -5.74 1.08
C GLY A 211 -25.90 -6.88 2.10
N GLU A 212 -24.66 -7.22 2.46
CA GLU A 212 -24.33 -8.25 3.44
C GLU A 212 -24.31 -7.68 4.87
N PRO A 213 -24.56 -8.50 5.91
CA PRO A 213 -24.40 -8.07 7.29
C PRO A 213 -22.95 -7.63 7.55
N GLY A 214 -22.76 -6.32 7.71
CA GLY A 214 -21.45 -5.71 7.93
C GLY A 214 -21.01 -5.73 9.39
N GLU A 215 -19.71 -5.50 9.60
CA GLU A 215 -19.14 -5.24 10.92
C GLU A 215 -19.59 -3.87 11.44
N ALA A 216 -19.93 -3.76 12.74
CA ALA A 216 -20.35 -2.51 13.33
C ALA A 216 -19.21 -1.46 13.27
N PRO A 217 -19.49 -0.16 13.03
CA PRO A 217 -18.47 0.80 12.60
C PRO A 217 -17.58 1.37 13.73
N ALA A 218 -17.26 0.60 14.77
CA ALA A 218 -16.25 0.97 15.79
C ALA A 218 -14.81 1.07 15.21
N VAL A 219 -14.69 0.89 13.90
CA VAL A 219 -13.45 0.82 13.12
C VAL A 219 -12.75 2.17 12.96
N LEU A 220 -13.48 3.30 13.07
CA LEU A 220 -12.88 4.64 12.99
C LEU A 220 -11.80 4.87 14.06
N LEU A 221 -11.97 4.31 15.27
CA LEU A 221 -10.94 4.37 16.32
C LEU A 221 -9.62 3.72 15.88
N GLY A 222 -9.68 2.69 15.03
CA GLY A 222 -8.52 2.04 14.45
C GLY A 222 -7.79 2.93 13.44
N VAL A 223 -8.53 3.68 12.61
CA VAL A 223 -7.97 4.62 11.64
C VAL A 223 -7.27 5.78 12.35
N ASP A 224 -7.91 6.36 13.36
CA ASP A 224 -7.31 7.45 14.15
C ASP A 224 -6.03 6.98 14.88
N SER A 225 -6.02 5.74 15.36
CA SER A 225 -4.84 5.16 16.03
C SER A 225 -3.63 5.03 15.10
N ILE A 226 -3.84 4.78 13.80
CA ILE A 226 -2.76 4.68 12.81
C ILE A 226 -2.14 6.04 12.55
N GLY A 227 -2.96 7.08 12.37
CA GLY A 227 -2.46 8.45 12.20
C GLY A 227 -1.59 8.89 13.38
N HIS A 228 -2.07 8.66 14.61
CA HIS A 228 -1.28 8.97 15.81
C HIS A 228 0.02 8.17 15.91
N PHE A 229 0.00 6.90 15.50
CA PHE A 229 1.20 6.07 15.49
C PHE A 229 2.22 6.59 14.47
N ASP A 230 1.79 6.90 13.24
CA ASP A 230 2.63 7.47 12.20
C ASP A 230 3.32 8.75 12.69
N ASP A 231 2.56 9.68 13.29
CA ASP A 231 3.11 10.91 13.87
C ASP A 231 4.15 10.63 14.96
N ALA A 232 3.88 9.65 15.83
CA ALA A 232 4.77 9.30 16.94
C ALA A 232 6.13 8.75 16.45
N VAL A 233 6.14 7.98 15.37
CA VAL A 233 7.36 7.34 14.83
C VAL A 233 8.11 8.19 13.80
N GLY A 234 7.57 9.36 13.44
CA GLY A 234 8.23 10.33 12.55
C GLY A 234 7.63 10.40 11.15
N GLY A 235 6.41 9.90 10.95
CA GLY A 235 5.65 9.96 9.70
C GLY A 235 5.68 8.66 8.90
N SER A 236 4.88 8.63 7.85
CA SER A 236 4.74 7.52 6.90
C SER A 236 4.82 8.05 5.48
N ALA A 237 5.33 7.23 4.56
CA ALA A 237 5.38 7.52 3.13
C ALA A 237 4.02 7.87 2.52
N ARG A 238 2.92 7.38 3.10
CA ARG A 238 1.57 7.50 2.54
C ARG A 238 0.54 7.99 3.56
N ALA A 239 0.92 8.99 4.36
CA ALA A 239 0.01 9.62 5.33
C ALA A 239 -1.23 10.24 4.65
N ASP A 240 -1.12 10.59 3.37
CA ASP A 240 -2.17 11.12 2.49
C ASP A 240 -3.34 10.14 2.29
N LEU A 241 -3.13 8.84 2.49
CA LEU A 241 -4.16 7.82 2.25
C LEU A 241 -5.11 7.60 3.44
N THR A 242 -4.69 7.96 4.66
CA THR A 242 -5.49 7.76 5.88
C THR A 242 -6.82 8.54 5.85
N PRO A 243 -6.86 9.82 5.41
CA PRO A 243 -8.10 10.56 5.24
C PRO A 243 -9.10 9.91 4.28
N LEU A 244 -8.63 9.32 3.17
CA LEU A 244 -9.49 8.62 2.21
C LEU A 244 -10.14 7.39 2.82
N LEU A 245 -9.36 6.60 3.56
CA LEU A 245 -9.85 5.43 4.29
C LEU A 245 -10.94 5.80 5.30
N ARG A 246 -10.70 6.90 6.04
CA ARG A 246 -11.68 7.47 6.98
C ARG A 246 -12.96 7.88 6.26
N ALA A 247 -12.86 8.56 5.14
CA ALA A 247 -14.00 9.02 4.38
C ALA A 247 -14.86 7.85 3.87
N GLN A 248 -14.25 6.79 3.33
CA GLN A 248 -14.97 5.58 2.91
C GLN A 248 -15.79 4.96 4.07
N LEU A 249 -15.21 4.88 5.27
CA LEU A 249 -15.93 4.36 6.44
C LEU A 249 -17.07 5.29 6.89
N LEU A 250 -16.86 6.62 6.87
CA LEU A 250 -17.91 7.59 7.17
C LEU A 250 -19.07 7.50 6.17
N THR A 251 -18.77 7.29 4.87
CA THR A 251 -19.78 7.05 3.84
C THR A 251 -20.62 5.82 4.15
N VAL A 252 -20.00 4.72 4.61
CA VAL A 252 -20.73 3.51 5.03
C VAL A 252 -21.59 3.76 6.28
N GLN A 253 -21.14 4.62 7.19
CA GLN A 253 -21.87 4.99 8.41
C GLN A 253 -23.03 5.95 8.18
N GLY A 254 -23.11 6.56 6.99
CA GLY A 254 -24.11 7.57 6.67
C GLY A 254 -23.74 8.99 7.11
N ASP A 255 -22.51 9.24 7.58
CA ASP A 255 -22.02 10.59 7.85
C ASP A 255 -21.49 11.24 6.55
N TYR A 256 -22.43 11.47 5.65
CA TYR A 256 -22.14 11.91 4.28
C TYR A 256 -21.50 13.30 4.22
N ALA A 257 -21.87 14.20 5.14
CA ALA A 257 -21.33 15.55 5.15
C ALA A 257 -19.83 15.55 5.49
N THR A 258 -19.43 14.84 6.56
CA THR A 258 -18.02 14.72 6.94
C THR A 258 -17.22 13.92 5.91
N ALA A 259 -17.80 12.85 5.34
CA ALA A 259 -17.16 12.07 4.29
C ALA A 259 -16.89 12.90 3.03
N ALA A 260 -17.87 13.69 2.56
CA ALA A 260 -17.71 14.57 1.40
C ALA A 260 -16.57 15.58 1.60
N ALA A 261 -16.52 16.25 2.75
CA ALA A 261 -15.49 17.24 3.05
C ALA A 261 -14.08 16.63 3.02
N LEU A 262 -13.91 15.41 3.53
CA LEU A 262 -12.63 14.69 3.48
C LEU A 262 -12.26 14.29 2.05
N LEU A 263 -13.20 13.74 1.28
CA LEU A 263 -12.96 13.35 -0.12
C LEU A 263 -12.60 14.56 -0.98
N GLU A 264 -13.32 15.67 -0.86
CA GLU A 264 -13.02 16.92 -1.59
C GLU A 264 -11.62 17.44 -1.28
N ALA A 265 -11.19 17.39 -0.01
CA ALA A 265 -9.89 17.87 0.40
C ALA A 265 -8.73 16.96 -0.05
N SER A 266 -8.93 15.65 -0.06
CA SER A 266 -7.84 14.68 -0.25
C SER A 266 -7.75 14.08 -1.65
N LEU A 267 -8.83 14.04 -2.43
CA LEU A 267 -8.82 13.43 -3.76
C LEU A 267 -7.86 14.07 -4.77
N PRO A 268 -7.74 15.40 -4.87
CA PRO A 268 -6.85 16.01 -5.86
C PRO A 268 -5.38 15.60 -5.69
N GLU A 269 -4.90 15.58 -4.45
CA GLU A 269 -3.52 15.18 -4.12
C GLU A 269 -3.32 13.68 -4.34
N ALA A 270 -4.27 12.86 -3.90
CA ALA A 270 -4.25 11.42 -4.11
C ALA A 270 -4.21 11.03 -5.60
N ALA A 271 -5.01 11.69 -6.44
CA ALA A 271 -5.01 11.50 -7.88
C ALA A 271 -3.67 11.89 -8.50
N ALA A 272 -3.08 13.02 -8.09
CA ALA A 272 -1.75 13.44 -8.54
C ALA A 272 -0.64 12.45 -8.09
N ALA A 273 -0.83 11.79 -6.94
CA ALA A 273 0.09 10.80 -6.38
C ALA A 273 -0.08 9.37 -6.93
N GLY A 274 -0.82 9.20 -8.03
CA GLY A 274 -0.92 7.93 -8.75
C GLY A 274 -2.08 7.01 -8.34
N LEU A 275 -3.03 7.48 -7.52
CA LEU A 275 -4.26 6.73 -7.21
C LEU A 275 -5.33 6.80 -8.31
N ALA A 276 -4.95 7.09 -9.56
CA ALA A 276 -5.89 7.11 -10.67
C ALA A 276 -6.71 5.80 -10.79
N ARG A 277 -6.11 4.64 -10.41
CA ARG A 277 -6.80 3.33 -10.44
C ARG A 277 -7.93 3.16 -9.42
N THR A 278 -7.93 3.94 -8.34
CA THR A 278 -9.00 3.93 -7.33
C THR A 278 -9.85 5.20 -7.39
N GLY A 279 -9.54 6.10 -8.34
CA GLY A 279 -10.18 7.39 -8.51
C GLY A 279 -11.68 7.25 -8.75
N GLY A 280 -12.09 6.40 -9.70
CA GLY A 280 -13.49 6.23 -10.05
C GLY A 280 -14.37 5.84 -8.87
N SER A 281 -13.93 4.89 -8.04
CA SER A 281 -14.73 4.37 -6.91
C SER A 281 -14.89 5.41 -5.80
N LEU A 282 -13.85 6.22 -5.57
CA LEU A 282 -13.91 7.32 -4.60
C LEU A 282 -14.73 8.52 -5.12
N LEU A 283 -14.69 8.80 -6.42
CA LEU A 283 -15.57 9.79 -7.05
C LEU A 283 -17.04 9.38 -6.93
N ALA A 284 -17.35 8.09 -7.12
CA ALA A 284 -18.70 7.58 -6.91
C ALA A 284 -19.13 7.67 -5.42
N ASP A 285 -18.22 7.43 -4.48
CA ASP A 285 -18.49 7.64 -3.05
C ASP A 285 -18.78 9.13 -2.75
N LEU A 286 -18.03 10.07 -3.34
CA LEU A 286 -18.30 11.51 -3.20
C LEU A 286 -19.64 11.90 -3.83
N ALA A 287 -19.97 11.38 -5.01
CA ALA A 287 -21.25 11.61 -5.67
C ALA A 287 -22.42 11.13 -4.79
N TRP A 288 -22.26 9.98 -4.13
CA TRP A 288 -23.23 9.46 -3.17
C TRP A 288 -23.39 10.34 -1.95
N CYS A 289 -22.30 10.84 -1.39
CA CYS A 289 -22.38 11.78 -0.29
C CYS A 289 -23.18 13.04 -0.69
N TRP A 290 -22.89 13.63 -1.84
CA TRP A 290 -23.63 14.79 -2.37
C TRP A 290 -25.10 14.48 -2.65
N ALA A 291 -25.42 13.30 -3.19
CA ALA A 291 -26.82 12.89 -3.41
C ALA A 291 -27.60 12.78 -2.10
N ASN A 292 -26.94 12.41 -0.99
CA ASN A 292 -27.57 12.31 0.32
C ASN A 292 -27.63 13.65 1.08
N THR A 293 -26.76 14.61 0.77
CA THR A 293 -26.80 15.95 1.37
C THR A 293 -27.63 16.96 0.58
N GLY A 294 -28.19 16.58 -0.58
CA GLY A 294 -29.09 17.41 -1.38
C GLY A 294 -28.41 18.18 -2.53
N GLU A 295 -27.13 17.92 -2.78
CA GLU A 295 -26.33 18.53 -3.85
C GLU A 295 -26.54 17.79 -5.19
N VAL A 296 -27.80 17.71 -5.63
CA VAL A 296 -28.29 16.83 -6.71
C VAL A 296 -27.52 17.03 -8.03
N GLN A 297 -27.35 18.28 -8.48
CA GLN A 297 -26.68 18.53 -9.78
C GLN A 297 -25.20 18.14 -9.74
N ARG A 298 -24.52 18.41 -8.61
CA ARG A 298 -23.11 18.05 -8.42
C ARG A 298 -22.95 16.54 -8.36
N ALA A 299 -23.81 15.87 -7.60
CA ALA A 299 -23.83 14.41 -7.49
C ALA A 299 -23.97 13.75 -8.86
N ARG A 300 -24.93 14.22 -9.67
CA ARG A 300 -25.16 13.70 -11.01
C ARG A 300 -23.94 13.86 -11.92
N ALA A 301 -23.41 15.09 -12.01
CA ALA A 301 -22.26 15.37 -12.87
C ALA A 301 -21.04 14.51 -12.50
N LEU A 302 -20.79 14.32 -11.20
CA LEU A 302 -19.68 13.51 -10.72
C LEU A 302 -19.90 12.00 -10.95
N ALA A 303 -21.14 11.52 -10.80
CA ALA A 303 -21.48 10.14 -11.14
C ALA A 303 -21.24 9.84 -12.62
N ASP A 304 -21.63 10.77 -13.51
CA ASP A 304 -21.39 10.64 -14.94
C ASP A 304 -19.88 10.64 -15.26
N GLN A 305 -19.09 11.48 -14.59
CA GLN A 305 -17.63 11.45 -14.71
C GLN A 305 -17.06 10.09 -14.28
N ALA A 306 -17.43 9.61 -13.07
CA ALA A 306 -16.95 8.33 -12.55
C ALA A 306 -17.34 7.16 -13.47
N ALA A 307 -18.55 7.19 -14.06
CA ALA A 307 -19.00 6.19 -15.02
C ALA A 307 -18.17 6.19 -16.32
N VAL A 308 -17.66 7.35 -16.76
CA VAL A 308 -16.75 7.45 -17.92
C VAL A 308 -15.34 6.96 -17.56
N GLU A 309 -14.85 7.27 -16.37
CA GLU A 309 -13.52 6.83 -15.93
C GLU A 309 -13.38 5.30 -15.93
N VAL A 310 -14.42 4.57 -15.48
CA VAL A 310 -14.46 3.09 -15.58
C VAL A 310 -14.21 2.58 -17.00
N LEU A 311 -14.79 3.24 -18.00
CA LEU A 311 -14.67 2.81 -19.39
C LEU A 311 -13.27 3.07 -19.95
N ALA A 312 -12.55 4.02 -19.36
CA ALA A 312 -11.18 4.35 -19.74
C ALA A 312 -10.14 3.47 -19.04
N GLU A 313 -10.52 2.76 -17.99
CA GLU A 313 -9.63 1.81 -17.31
C GLU A 313 -9.37 0.59 -18.20
N ASP A 314 -8.10 0.20 -18.30
CA ASP A 314 -7.72 -1.05 -18.94
C ASP A 314 -8.21 -2.23 -18.08
N ALA A 315 -9.14 -3.01 -18.63
CA ALA A 315 -9.76 -4.15 -17.96
C ALA A 315 -8.74 -5.17 -17.40
N ALA A 316 -7.53 -5.25 -17.98
CA ALA A 316 -6.48 -6.13 -17.48
C ALA A 316 -5.81 -5.64 -16.17
N HIS A 317 -5.99 -4.36 -15.83
CA HIS A 317 -5.34 -3.68 -14.71
C HIS A 317 -6.33 -3.08 -13.69
N CYS A 318 -7.63 -3.24 -13.92
CA CYS A 318 -8.68 -2.81 -13.02
C CYS A 318 -8.81 -3.79 -11.84
N ASP A 319 -8.80 -3.25 -10.62
CA ASP A 319 -9.05 -4.02 -9.40
C ASP A 319 -10.54 -4.43 -9.36
N LEU A 320 -10.83 -5.74 -9.41
CA LEU A 320 -12.20 -6.25 -9.59
C LEU A 320 -13.14 -5.86 -8.44
N ASP A 321 -12.63 -5.82 -7.22
CA ASP A 321 -13.33 -5.35 -6.03
C ASP A 321 -13.67 -3.86 -6.10
N GLU A 322 -12.75 -3.03 -6.58
CA GLU A 322 -12.98 -1.60 -6.80
C GLU A 322 -13.96 -1.33 -7.94
N CYS A 323 -13.88 -2.08 -9.04
CA CYS A 323 -14.84 -2.03 -10.15
C CYS A 323 -16.26 -2.35 -9.69
N ALA A 324 -16.40 -3.42 -8.92
CA ALA A 324 -17.68 -3.83 -8.38
C ALA A 324 -18.22 -2.81 -7.36
N ALA A 325 -17.37 -2.26 -6.49
CA ALA A 325 -17.75 -1.21 -5.54
C ALA A 325 -18.21 0.07 -6.26
N LEU A 326 -17.52 0.46 -7.32
CA LEU A 326 -17.83 1.60 -8.16
C LEU A 326 -19.19 1.44 -8.85
N HIS A 327 -19.43 0.32 -9.54
CA HIS A 327 -20.73 0.06 -10.16
C HIS A 327 -21.86 -0.01 -9.13
N ALA A 328 -21.64 -0.68 -7.98
CA ALA A 328 -22.63 -0.74 -6.91
C ALA A 328 -22.98 0.66 -6.38
N ARG A 329 -21.96 1.51 -6.22
CA ARG A 329 -22.16 2.87 -5.75
C ARG A 329 -22.88 3.75 -6.78
N LEU A 330 -22.51 3.66 -8.06
CA LEU A 330 -23.21 4.37 -9.13
C LEU A 330 -24.69 3.96 -9.22
N ALA A 331 -24.99 2.67 -9.06
CA ALA A 331 -26.37 2.19 -9.00
C ALA A 331 -27.17 2.87 -7.88
N GLN A 332 -26.58 2.99 -6.68
CA GLN A 332 -27.20 3.70 -5.56
C GLN A 332 -27.40 5.19 -5.86
N VAL A 333 -26.39 5.87 -6.41
CA VAL A 333 -26.48 7.29 -6.78
C VAL A 333 -27.62 7.52 -7.77
N TYR A 334 -27.64 6.80 -8.89
CA TYR A 334 -28.68 6.97 -9.90
C TYR A 334 -30.07 6.60 -9.38
N ALA A 335 -30.20 5.57 -8.53
CA ALA A 335 -31.48 5.26 -7.89
C ALA A 335 -31.96 6.41 -6.98
N ARG A 336 -31.06 7.02 -6.22
CA ARG A 336 -31.36 8.18 -5.36
C ARG A 336 -31.77 9.41 -6.16
N LEU A 337 -31.27 9.54 -7.38
CA LEU A 337 -31.61 10.61 -8.33
C LEU A 337 -32.84 10.28 -9.20
N HIS A 338 -33.49 9.12 -8.99
CA HIS A 338 -34.63 8.65 -9.76
C HIS A 338 -34.33 8.36 -11.25
N GLU A 339 -33.13 7.85 -11.52
CA GLU A 339 -32.65 7.48 -12.85
C GLU A 339 -32.61 5.96 -13.03
N ASP A 340 -33.79 5.34 -12.98
CA ASP A 340 -33.96 3.89 -12.86
C ASP A 340 -33.21 3.08 -13.93
N GLY A 341 -33.15 3.57 -15.17
CA GLY A 341 -32.44 2.89 -16.26
C GLY A 341 -30.93 2.83 -16.05
N LEU A 342 -30.31 3.91 -15.56
CA LEU A 342 -28.89 3.93 -15.24
C LEU A 342 -28.62 3.14 -13.95
N ALA A 343 -29.50 3.25 -12.96
CA ALA A 343 -29.42 2.47 -11.73
C ALA A 343 -29.41 0.97 -12.02
N ALA A 344 -30.35 0.48 -12.85
CA ALA A 344 -30.43 -0.93 -13.25
C ALA A 344 -29.16 -1.38 -14.00
N ARG A 345 -28.71 -0.60 -14.99
CA ARG A 345 -27.50 -0.92 -15.77
C ARG A 345 -26.26 -1.05 -14.87
N HIS A 346 -26.05 -0.12 -13.95
CA HIS A 346 -24.92 -0.20 -13.02
C HIS A 346 -25.12 -1.30 -11.97
N GLY A 347 -26.35 -1.61 -11.58
CA GLY A 347 -26.67 -2.75 -10.73
C GLY A 347 -26.29 -4.09 -11.36
N ASP A 348 -26.63 -4.31 -12.63
CA ASP A 348 -26.26 -5.51 -13.39
C ASP A 348 -24.74 -5.63 -13.54
N ALA A 349 -24.07 -4.51 -13.87
CA ALA A 349 -22.60 -4.46 -13.96
C ALA A 349 -21.93 -4.77 -12.61
N ALA A 350 -22.48 -4.25 -11.50
CA ALA A 350 -21.98 -4.54 -10.16
C ALA A 350 -22.09 -6.03 -9.83
N GLN A 351 -23.22 -6.68 -10.13
CA GLN A 351 -23.41 -8.11 -9.92
C GLN A 351 -22.40 -8.96 -10.71
N ALA A 352 -22.17 -8.60 -11.98
CA ALA A 352 -21.18 -9.28 -12.80
C ALA A 352 -19.76 -9.12 -12.22
N ALA A 353 -19.39 -7.92 -11.80
CA ALA A 353 -18.09 -7.63 -11.19
C ALA A 353 -17.92 -8.34 -9.84
N TRP A 354 -18.95 -8.38 -8.98
CA TRP A 354 -18.92 -9.14 -7.72
C TRP A 354 -18.72 -10.65 -7.95
N ALA A 355 -19.33 -11.21 -8.99
CA ALA A 355 -19.13 -12.62 -9.32
C ALA A 355 -17.68 -12.91 -9.73
N GLN A 356 -17.03 -11.98 -10.45
CA GLN A 356 -15.62 -12.10 -10.83
C GLN A 356 -14.69 -11.94 -9.63
N ASP A 357 -14.92 -10.94 -8.76
CA ASP A 357 -14.18 -10.76 -7.51
C ASP A 357 -14.28 -12.03 -6.63
N ALA A 358 -15.49 -12.57 -6.44
CA ALA A 358 -15.68 -13.81 -5.69
C ALA A 358 -14.90 -15.00 -6.29
N ALA A 359 -14.78 -15.08 -7.61
CA ALA A 359 -13.94 -16.09 -8.26
C ALA A 359 -12.44 -15.86 -8.02
N GLN A 360 -11.99 -14.61 -8.09
CA GLN A 360 -10.61 -14.24 -7.78
C GLN A 360 -10.25 -14.58 -6.34
N ARG A 361 -11.11 -14.26 -5.36
CA ARG A 361 -10.86 -14.59 -3.94
C ARG A 361 -10.72 -16.08 -3.70
N ARG A 362 -11.54 -16.91 -4.36
CA ARG A 362 -11.41 -18.38 -4.30
C ARG A 362 -10.08 -18.86 -4.88
N LEU A 363 -9.67 -18.32 -6.03
CA LEU A 363 -8.37 -18.63 -6.63
C LEU A 363 -7.22 -18.28 -5.67
N TRP A 364 -7.29 -17.11 -5.03
CA TRP A 364 -6.29 -16.69 -4.05
C TRP A 364 -6.21 -17.63 -2.85
N ALA A 365 -7.36 -18.00 -2.27
CA ALA A 365 -7.42 -18.97 -1.18
C ALA A 365 -6.79 -20.32 -1.56
N GLU A 366 -7.12 -20.82 -2.76
CA GLU A 366 -6.59 -22.09 -3.28
C GLU A 366 -5.06 -22.03 -3.48
N ARG A 367 -4.56 -20.96 -4.10
CA ARG A 367 -3.13 -20.78 -4.36
C ARG A 367 -2.32 -20.63 -3.08
N LEU A 368 -2.78 -19.82 -2.14
CA LEU A 368 -2.12 -19.65 -0.83
C LEU A 368 -2.11 -20.96 -0.03
N SER A 369 -3.23 -21.69 -0.02
CA SER A 369 -3.34 -23.00 0.64
C SER A 369 -2.40 -24.02 0.02
N SER A 370 -2.41 -24.13 -1.31
CA SER A 370 -1.58 -25.10 -2.06
C SER A 370 -0.09 -24.85 -1.90
N ALA A 371 0.30 -23.59 -1.68
CA ALA A 371 1.67 -23.20 -1.39
C ALA A 371 2.10 -23.43 0.07
N GLY A 372 1.20 -23.90 0.94
CA GLY A 372 1.48 -24.10 2.37
C GLY A 372 1.59 -22.79 3.16
N LEU A 373 0.99 -21.71 2.66
CA LEU A 373 1.08 -20.37 3.26
C LEU A 373 -0.09 -20.05 4.21
N GLY A 374 -0.81 -21.07 4.69
CA GLY A 374 -1.96 -20.91 5.60
C GLY A 374 -1.58 -20.41 7.00
N THR A 375 -0.35 -20.66 7.44
CA THR A 375 0.15 -20.19 8.74
C THR A 375 1.60 -19.73 8.64
N PRO A 376 2.00 -18.72 9.44
CA PRO A 376 3.40 -18.32 9.52
C PRO A 376 4.27 -19.44 10.13
N PRO A 377 5.59 -19.44 9.84
CA PRO A 377 6.54 -20.30 10.53
C PRO A 377 6.45 -20.11 12.05
N ARG A 378 6.62 -21.20 12.80
CA ARG A 378 6.58 -21.21 14.27
C ARG A 378 7.82 -20.58 14.89
#